data_AF-A0A254QIG9-F1
#
_entry.id   AF-A0A254QIG9-F1
#
_cell.length_a   1.000
_cell.length_b   1.000
_cell.length_c   1.000
_cell.angle_alpha   90.00
_cell.angle_beta   90.00
_cell.angle_gamma   90.00
#
_symmetry.space_group_name_H-M   'P 1'
#
loop_
_entity.id
_entity.type
_entity.pdbx_description
1 polymer ?
#
loop_
_entity_poly.entity_id
_entity_poly.type
_entity_poly.pdbx_seq_one_letter_code
_entity_poly.pdbx_strand_id
1 'polypeptide(L)' 'SAQEIFSRCKLDGFGFDFEAMMIARDLGYDIAEVPIRWRHQEGSKVVLLRDGPRMLRDLVKLRMWGKKTRLELNPEK' A
#
# COMPACT_ATOMS: atom_id res chain seq x y z
N SER A 1 4.88 -7.07 13.82
CA SER A 1 3.46 -7.49 13.89
C SER A 1 2.62 -6.57 12.98
N ALA A 2 1.33 -6.85 12.75
CA ALA A 2 0.49 -5.99 11.88
C ALA A 2 0.50 -4.51 12.34
N GLN A 3 0.42 -4.28 13.65
CA GLN A 3 0.44 -2.94 14.24
C GLN A 3 1.73 -2.17 13.92
N GLU A 4 2.86 -2.87 13.83
CA GLU A 4 4.16 -2.29 13.47
C GLU A 4 4.20 -1.77 12.03
N ILE A 5 3.49 -2.45 11.12
CA ILE A 5 3.38 -2.03 9.72
C ILE A 5 2.44 -0.84 9.62
N PHE A 6 1.24 -0.95 10.20
CA PHE A 6 0.20 0.07 10.06
C PHE A 6 0.49 1.37 10.82
N SER A 7 1.27 1.34 11.91
CA SER A 7 1.73 2.55 12.61
C SER A 7 2.74 3.37 11.80
N ARG A 8 3.27 2.82 10.71
CA ARG A 8 4.22 3.48 9.79
C ARG A 8 3.55 3.93 8.49
N CYS A 9 2.33 3.48 8.21
CA CYS A 9 1.58 3.87 7.01
C CYS A 9 1.14 5.34 7.08
N LYS A 10 1.57 6.13 6.09
CA LYS A 10 1.31 7.56 5.95
C LYS A 10 0.29 7.89 4.87
N LEU A 11 -0.09 6.93 4.02
CA LEU A 11 -1.10 7.13 2.98
C LEU A 11 -2.51 6.79 3.45
N ASP A 12 -3.46 7.64 3.05
CA ASP A 12 -4.89 7.42 3.21
C ASP A 12 -5.53 7.20 1.83
N GLY A 13 -6.25 6.08 1.65
CA GLY A 13 -6.88 5.68 0.39
C GLY A 13 -6.18 4.50 -0.31
N PHE A 14 -6.48 4.23 -1.58
CA PHE A 14 -6.06 3.03 -2.33
C PHE A 14 -4.53 2.77 -2.43
N GLY A 15 -3.66 3.65 -1.94
CA GLY A 15 -2.21 3.42 -1.90
C GLY A 15 -1.70 2.81 -0.58
N PHE A 16 -2.54 2.69 0.45
CA PHE A 16 -2.11 2.23 1.77
C PHE A 16 -1.70 0.74 1.77
N ASP A 17 -2.33 -0.07 0.92
CA ASP A 17 -2.07 -1.49 0.77
C ASP A 17 -0.67 -1.75 0.21
N PHE A 18 -0.28 -1.02 -0.83
CA PHE A 18 1.07 -1.03 -1.38
C PHE A 18 2.11 -0.54 -0.36
N GLU A 19 1.80 0.52 0.38
CA GLU A 19 2.68 1.03 1.43
C GLU A 19 2.91 0.00 2.53
N ALA A 20 1.85 -0.64 3.02
CA ALA A 20 1.92 -1.69 4.02
C ALA A 20 2.78 -2.88 3.55
N MET A 21 2.62 -3.32 2.29
CA MET A 21 3.45 -4.38 1.71
C MET A 21 4.93 -3.99 1.64
N MET A 22 5.23 -2.75 1.24
CA MET A 22 6.62 -2.28 1.19
C MET A 22 7.25 -2.15 2.57
N ILE A 23 6.51 -1.64 3.56
CA ILE A 23 6.97 -1.56 4.95
C ILE A 23 7.20 -2.97 5.51
N ALA A 24 6.29 -3.92 5.25
CA ALA A 24 6.46 -5.31 5.66
C ALA A 24 7.77 -5.90 5.11
N ARG A 25 8.02 -5.69 3.81
CA ARG A 25 9.28 -6.10 3.17
C ARG A 25 10.51 -5.40 3.75
N ASP A 26 10.41 -4.10 4.03
CA ASP A 26 11.52 -3.31 4.58
C ASP A 26 11.87 -3.70 6.03
N LEU A 27 10.86 -4.15 6.80
CA LEU A 27 10.98 -4.72 8.15
C LEU A 27 11.46 -6.19 8.14
N GLY A 28 11.57 -6.82 6.96
CA GLY A 28 12.06 -8.19 6.82
C GLY A 28 11.00 -9.27 7.02
N TYR A 29 9.71 -8.94 6.89
CA TYR A 29 8.65 -9.94 6.87
C TYR A 29 8.61 -10.72 5.55
N ASP A 30 8.39 -12.02 5.65
CA ASP A 30 8.07 -12.85 4.48
C ASP A 30 6.64 -12.60 4.02
N ILE A 31 6.48 -12.39 2.71
CA ILE A 31 5.19 -12.18 2.07
C ILE A 31 4.85 -13.47 1.32
N ALA A 32 3.80 -14.16 1.76
CA ALA A 32 3.27 -15.34 1.09
C ALA A 32 2.04 -14.99 0.26
N GLU A 33 2.01 -15.44 -1.00
CA GLU A 33 0.82 -15.35 -1.84
C GLU A 33 -0.16 -16.47 -1.47
N VAL A 34 -1.32 -16.11 -0.94
CA VAL A 34 -2.37 -17.07 -0.58
C VAL A 34 -3.42 -17.11 -1.69
N PRO A 35 -3.65 -18.27 -2.34
CA PRO A 35 -4.64 -18.36 -3.41
C PRO A 35 -6.04 -18.17 -2.84
N ILE A 36 -6.73 -17.12 -3.29
CA ILE A 36 -8.15 -16.91 -3.00
C ILE A 36 -9.00 -17.45 -4.15
N ARG A 37 -10.10 -18.13 -3.83
CA ARG A 37 -11.13 -18.50 -4.83
C ARG A 37 -11.88 -17.24 -5.24
N TRP A 38 -11.38 -16.59 -6.27
CA TRP A 38 -12.04 -15.44 -6.86
C TRP A 38 -13.23 -15.90 -7.71
N ARG A 39 -14.45 -15.49 -7.33
CA ARG A 39 -15.61 -15.56 -8.23
C ARG A 39 -15.75 -14.21 -8.90
N HIS A 40 -15.61 -14.18 -10.21
CA HIS A 40 -15.82 -12.97 -11.01
C HIS A 40 -17.26 -12.48 -10.78
N GLN A 41 -17.42 -11.36 -10.09
CA GLN A 41 -18.66 -10.59 -10.06
C GLN A 41 -18.44 -9.39 -10.98
N GLU A 42 -19.08 -9.40 -12.15
CA GLU A 42 -19.11 -8.27 -13.08
C GLU A 42 -19.85 -7.12 -12.43
N GLY A 43 -19.13 -6.16 -11.85
CA GLY A 43 -19.81 -5.06 -11.16
C GLY A 43 -18.94 -4.09 -10.39
N SER A 44 -17.82 -3.63 -10.93
CA SER A 44 -17.36 -2.26 -10.64
C SER A 44 -16.27 -1.87 -11.64
N LYS A 45 -16.65 -1.13 -12.67
CA LYS A 45 -15.72 -0.35 -13.49
C LYS A 45 -15.14 0.75 -12.60
N VAL A 46 -14.14 0.43 -11.78
CA VAL A 46 -13.26 1.49 -11.25
C VAL A 46 -12.68 2.17 -12.49
N VAL A 47 -13.01 3.46 -12.66
CA VAL A 47 -12.60 4.24 -13.83
C VAL A 47 -11.11 4.53 -13.71
N LEU A 48 -10.29 3.52 -14.03
CA LEU A 48 -8.82 3.55 -13.98
C LEU A 48 -8.25 4.79 -14.68
N LEU A 49 -8.96 5.33 -15.67
CA LEU A 49 -8.53 6.47 -16.48
C LEU A 49 -8.75 7.83 -15.81
N ARG A 50 -9.72 7.97 -14.89
CA ARG A 50 -10.05 9.25 -14.24
C ARG A 50 -9.34 9.40 -12.89
N ASP A 51 -9.26 8.33 -12.11
CA ASP A 51 -8.54 8.30 -10.82
C ASP A 51 -7.11 7.79 -10.93
N GLY A 52 -6.74 7.22 -12.09
CA GLY A 52 -5.39 6.74 -12.41
C GLY A 52 -4.28 7.76 -12.18
N PRO A 53 -4.42 9.05 -12.56
CA PRO A 53 -3.37 10.04 -12.32
C PRO A 53 -3.10 10.29 -10.83
N ARG A 54 -4.13 10.22 -9.98
CA ARG A 54 -3.99 10.39 -8.53
C ARG A 54 -3.28 9.17 -7.93
N MET A 55 -3.72 7.96 -8.29
CA MET A 55 -3.07 6.71 -7.89
C MET A 55 -1.62 6.63 -8.39
N LEU A 56 -1.36 7.03 -9.63
CA LEU A 56 -0.01 7.05 -10.21
C LEU A 56 0.89 8.03 -9.47
N ARG A 57 0.38 9.21 -9.09
CA ARG A 57 1.14 10.18 -8.29
C ARG A 57 1.46 9.63 -6.90
N ASP A 58 0.53 8.95 -6.26
CA ASP A 58 0.75 8.34 -4.94
C ASP A 58 1.76 7.19 -5.04
N LEU A 59 1.71 6.40 -6.11
CA LEU A 59 2.69 5.35 -6.41
C LEU A 59 4.10 5.93 -6.67
N VAL A 60 4.21 7.03 -7.42
CA VAL A 60 5.48 7.71 -7.68
C VAL A 60 6.05 8.32 -6.40
N LYS A 61 5.21 8.93 -5.55
CA LYS A 61 5.63 9.42 -4.21
C LYS A 61 6.16 8.28 -3.34
N LEU A 62 5.45 7.16 -3.27
CA LEU A 62 5.87 5.94 -2.57
C LEU A 62 7.22 5.42 -3.06
N ARG A 63 7.42 5.42 -4.38
CA ARG A 63 8.68 5.01 -5.01
C ARG A 63 9.83 5.98 -4.73
N MET A 64 9.55 7.28 -4.62
CA MET A 64 10.55 8.30 -4.30
C MET A 64 10.92 8.32 -2.81
N TRP A 65 10.05 7.83 -1.92
CA TRP A 65 10.39 7.69 -0.51
C TRP A 65 11.52 6.67 -0.34
N GLY A 66 12.54 7.03 0.44
CA GLY A 66 13.60 6.11 0.80
C GLY A 66 13.15 5.13 1.88
N LYS A 67 13.89 4.03 2.04
CA LYS A 67 13.65 3.03 3.11
C LYS A 67 13.56 3.69 4.50
N LYS A 68 14.42 4.68 4.76
CA LYS A 68 14.42 5.45 6.01
C LYS A 68 13.09 6.17 6.27
N THR A 69 12.57 6.88 5.27
CA THR A 69 11.31 7.64 5.35
C THR A 69 10.09 6.73 5.53
N ARG A 70 10.11 5.51 4.98
CA ARG A 70 9.03 4.52 5.14
C ARG A 70 9.00 3.84 6.51
N LEU A 71 10.17 3.70 7.15
CA LEU A 71 10.27 3.05 8.45
C LEU A 71 10.00 4.01 9.63
N GLU A 72 9.96 5.31 9.38
CA GLU A 72 9.53 6.31 10.35
C GLU A 72 8.07 6.10 10.75
N LEU A 73 7.81 6.23 12.05
CA LEU A 73 6.45 6.19 12.59
C LEU A 73 5.64 7.36 12.06
N ASN A 74 4.37 7.10 11.77
CA ASN A 74 3.42 8.16 11.49
C ASN A 74 2.94 8.73 12.84
N PRO A 75 3.20 10.01 13.18
CA PRO A 75 2.80 10.57 14.47
C PRO A 75 1.28 10.65 14.68
N GLU A 76 0.48 10.47 13.63
CA GLU A 76 -0.98 10.49 13.70
C GLU A 76 -1.63 9.11 13.93
N LYS A 77 -0.83 8.03 14.04
CA LYS A 77 -1.30 6.65 14.27
C LYS A 77 -0.59 5.98 15.44
#